data_AF-A0A8J6MX37-F1
#
_entry.id   AF-A0A8J6MX37-F1
#
_cell.length_a   1.000
_cell.length_b   1.000
_cell.length_c   1.000
_cell.angle_alpha   90.00
_cell.angle_beta   90.00
_cell.angle_gamma   90.00
#
_symmetry.space_group_name_H-M   'P 1'
#
loop_
_entity.id
_entity.type
_entity.pdbx_description
1 polymer ?
#
loop_
_entity_poly.entity_id
_entity_poly.type
_entity_poly.pdbx_seq_one_letter_code
_entity_poly.pdbx_strand_id
1 'polypeptide(L)'
;MKNHRGITLIEVLASVTILAIAVLAMVYILQQSTLFSKQNNDKENNVQVARTVMEEIKINLKPGTPINPFGSSIQISALKGVPVVALPLFYSSAAQTVRIEVQSLTLPATASNNLNIKGTNYNINTYFRLVQVTCTNVQTSKSYSLQAYVEIN
;
A
#
# COMPACT_ATOMS: atom_id res chain seq x y z
N MET A 1 -55.03 -47.46 -8.90
CA MET A 1 -55.20 -46.11 -9.50
C MET A 1 -54.35 -45.15 -8.68
N LYS A 2 -53.29 -44.57 -9.27
CA LYS A 2 -52.30 -43.75 -8.53
C LYS A 2 -52.87 -42.36 -8.25
N ASN A 3 -52.80 -41.94 -7.00
CA ASN A 3 -53.37 -40.71 -6.48
C ASN A 3 -52.45 -39.53 -6.87
N HIS A 4 -52.80 -38.77 -7.91
CA HIS A 4 -52.09 -37.56 -8.31
C HIS A 4 -52.55 -36.40 -7.42
N ARG A 5 -51.96 -36.27 -6.22
CA ARG A 5 -52.11 -35.04 -5.43
C ARG A 5 -51.35 -33.93 -6.17
N GLY A 6 -52.07 -32.96 -6.72
CA GLY A 6 -51.50 -31.78 -7.36
C GLY A 6 -50.73 -30.92 -6.34
N ILE A 7 -49.66 -30.28 -6.81
CA ILE A 7 -48.91 -29.32 -6.00
C ILE A 7 -49.81 -28.14 -5.66
N THR A 8 -49.85 -27.73 -4.40
CA THR A 8 -50.67 -26.58 -3.99
C THR A 8 -49.98 -25.28 -4.35
N LEU A 9 -50.74 -24.24 -4.69
CA LEU A 9 -50.22 -22.91 -5.06
C LEU A 9 -49.27 -22.35 -3.98
N ILE A 10 -49.58 -22.63 -2.71
CA ILE A 10 -48.80 -22.15 -1.57
C ILE A 10 -47.43 -22.84 -1.47
N GLU A 11 -47.33 -24.12 -1.81
CA GLU A 11 -46.05 -24.84 -1.87
C GLU A 11 -45.16 -24.30 -2.98
N VAL A 12 -45.75 -23.98 -4.15
CA VAL A 12 -45.01 -23.34 -5.25
C VAL A 12 -44.50 -21.97 -4.81
N LEU A 13 -45.36 -21.13 -4.23
CA LEU A 13 -44.95 -19.81 -3.73
C LEU A 13 -43.85 -19.90 -2.68
N ALA A 14 -43.97 -20.80 -1.71
CA ALA A 14 -42.95 -21.01 -0.68
C ALA A 14 -41.61 -21.48 -1.28
N SER A 15 -41.63 -22.37 -2.27
CA SER A 15 -40.40 -22.81 -2.94
C SER A 15 -39.71 -21.68 -3.71
N VAL A 16 -40.50 -20.83 -4.38
CA VAL A 16 -39.98 -19.68 -5.13
C VAL A 16 -39.42 -18.62 -4.20
N THR A 17 -40.07 -18.32 -3.07
CA THR A 17 -39.56 -17.33 -2.11
C THR A 17 -38.27 -17.80 -1.44
N ILE A 18 -38.18 -19.07 -1.03
CA ILE A 18 -36.95 -19.64 -0.47
C ILE A 18 -35.82 -19.60 -1.50
N LEU A 19 -36.10 -19.96 -2.75
CA LEU A 19 -35.12 -19.90 -3.83
C LEU A 19 -34.65 -18.46 -4.08
N ALA A 20 -35.57 -17.49 -4.09
CA ALA A 20 -35.22 -16.08 -4.27
C ALA A 20 -34.30 -15.56 -3.16
N ILE A 21 -34.59 -15.90 -1.90
CA ILE A 21 -33.74 -15.54 -0.76
C ILE A 21 -32.34 -16.17 -0.91
N ALA A 22 -32.27 -17.44 -1.29
CA ALA A 22 -31.00 -18.13 -1.48
C ALA A 22 -30.16 -17.50 -2.60
N VAL A 23 -30.79 -17.14 -3.72
CA VAL A 23 -30.12 -16.47 -4.85
C VAL A 23 -29.60 -15.10 -4.43
N LEU A 24 -30.41 -14.30 -3.74
CA LEU A 24 -29.98 -12.97 -3.26
C LEU A 24 -28.81 -13.08 -2.28
N ALA A 25 -28.85 -14.04 -1.36
CA ALA A 25 -27.76 -14.28 -0.42
C ALA A 25 -26.47 -14.66 -1.15
N MET A 26 -26.54 -15.53 -2.16
CA MET A 26 -25.38 -15.93 -2.96
C MET A 26 -24.82 -14.75 -3.76
N VAL A 27 -25.68 -13.97 -4.43
CA VAL A 27 -25.27 -12.77 -5.18
C VAL A 27 -24.55 -11.78 -4.27
N TYR A 28 -25.08 -11.55 -3.07
CA TYR A 28 -24.46 -10.65 -2.09
C TYR A 28 -23.04 -11.12 -1.70
N ILE A 29 -22.86 -12.41 -1.42
CA ILE A 29 -21.54 -12.99 -1.08
C ILE A 29 -20.57 -12.85 -2.25
N LEU A 30 -20.99 -13.11 -3.49
CA LEU A 30 -20.14 -12.99 -4.68
C LEU A 30 -19.73 -11.54 -4.96
N GLN A 31 -20.65 -10.58 -4.80
CA GLN A 31 -20.35 -9.16 -4.93
C GLN A 31 -19.34 -8.72 -3.87
N GLN A 32 -19.53 -9.15 -2.63
CA GLN A 32 -18.62 -8.83 -1.53
C GLN A 32 -17.22 -9.43 -1.75
N SER A 33 -17.14 -10.68 -2.22
CA SER A 33 -15.88 -11.34 -2.58
C SER A 33 -15.13 -10.61 -3.69
N THR A 34 -15.85 -10.19 -4.74
CA THR A 34 -15.28 -9.44 -5.86
C THR A 34 -14.71 -8.09 -5.40
N LEU A 35 -15.43 -7.40 -4.52
CA LEU A 35 -14.99 -6.13 -3.95
C LEU A 35 -13.73 -6.31 -3.09
N PHE A 36 -13.69 -7.34 -2.23
CA PHE A 36 -12.49 -7.64 -1.45
C PHE A 36 -11.30 -8.02 -2.33
N SER A 37 -11.51 -8.82 -3.38
CA SER A 37 -10.47 -9.18 -4.34
C SER A 37 -9.89 -7.93 -5.02
N LYS A 38 -10.74 -7.02 -5.51
CA LYS A 38 -10.30 -5.76 -6.10
C LYS A 38 -9.50 -4.92 -5.10
N GLN A 39 -10.00 -4.77 -3.88
CA GLN A 39 -9.31 -3.98 -2.85
C GLN A 39 -7.96 -4.58 -2.44
N ASN A 40 -7.83 -5.90 -2.41
CA ASN A 40 -6.56 -6.57 -2.15
C ASN A 40 -5.58 -6.37 -3.30
N ASN A 41 -6.04 -6.51 -4.54
CA ASN A 41 -5.22 -6.25 -5.71
C ASN A 41 -4.70 -4.79 -5.75
N ASP A 42 -5.57 -3.81 -5.47
CA ASP A 42 -5.17 -2.39 -5.39
C ASP A 42 -4.11 -2.17 -4.29
N LYS A 43 -4.25 -2.85 -3.15
CA LYS A 43 -3.29 -2.79 -2.04
C LYS A 43 -1.95 -3.44 -2.43
N GLU A 44 -1.96 -4.61 -3.04
CA GLU A 44 -0.76 -5.31 -3.50
C GLU A 44 0.01 -4.47 -4.51
N ASN A 45 -0.68 -3.84 -5.46
CA ASN A 45 -0.02 -2.95 -6.41
C ASN A 45 0.59 -1.72 -5.71
N ASN A 46 -0.10 -1.09 -4.75
CA ASN A 46 0.46 0.01 -3.98
C ASN A 46 1.71 -0.42 -3.17
N VAL A 47 1.71 -1.64 -2.62
CA VAL A 47 2.87 -2.21 -1.91
C VAL A 47 4.04 -2.43 -2.87
N GLN A 48 3.79 -2.97 -4.05
CA GLN A 48 4.82 -3.20 -5.07
C GLN A 48 5.45 -1.89 -5.54
N VAL A 49 4.62 -0.86 -5.79
CA VAL A 49 5.08 0.49 -6.13
C VAL A 49 5.94 1.07 -5.01
N ALA A 50 5.46 1.06 -3.76
CA ALA A 50 6.19 1.57 -2.61
C ALA A 50 7.53 0.85 -2.41
N ARG A 51 7.55 -0.48 -2.59
CA ARG A 51 8.78 -1.28 -2.49
C ARG A 51 9.78 -0.91 -3.57
N THR A 52 9.34 -0.79 -4.82
CA THR A 52 10.21 -0.44 -5.95
C THR A 52 10.88 0.91 -5.72
N VAL A 53 10.09 1.92 -5.31
CA VAL A 53 10.62 3.25 -4.99
C VAL A 53 11.59 3.17 -3.80
N MET A 54 11.26 2.42 -2.75
CA MET A 54 12.13 2.28 -1.58
C MET A 54 13.45 1.58 -1.91
N GLU A 55 13.44 0.55 -2.77
CA GLU A 55 14.65 -0.14 -3.26
C GLU A 55 15.55 0.84 -4.03
N GLU A 56 14.97 1.62 -4.96
CA GLU A 56 15.74 2.64 -5.70
C GLU A 56 16.34 3.69 -4.76
N ILE A 57 15.59 4.14 -3.75
CA ILE A 57 16.10 5.07 -2.72
C ILE A 57 17.26 4.42 -1.97
N LYS A 58 17.13 3.17 -1.52
CA LYS A 58 18.18 2.49 -0.75
C LYS A 58 19.51 2.43 -1.51
N ILE A 59 19.46 2.18 -2.80
CA ILE A 59 20.65 2.06 -3.64
C ILE A 59 21.27 3.43 -3.93
N ASN A 60 20.43 4.45 -4.20
CA ASN A 60 20.89 5.73 -4.74
C ASN A 60 21.00 6.86 -3.69
N LEU A 61 20.49 6.68 -2.48
CA LEU A 61 20.53 7.73 -1.46
C LEU A 61 21.94 8.01 -0.98
N LYS A 62 22.77 6.98 -0.77
CA LYS A 62 24.19 7.15 -0.39
C LYS A 62 24.97 7.99 -1.42
N PRO A 63 25.00 7.63 -2.72
CA PRO A 63 25.64 8.49 -3.73
C PRO A 63 24.89 9.81 -3.97
N GLY A 64 23.62 9.91 -3.57
CA GLY A 64 22.79 11.10 -3.78
C GLY A 64 22.33 11.28 -5.23
N THR A 65 22.34 10.20 -6.01
CA THR A 65 21.93 10.23 -7.41
C THR A 65 20.42 10.29 -7.53
N PRO A 66 19.86 11.02 -8.50
CA PRO A 66 18.43 11.01 -8.75
C PRO A 66 17.96 9.60 -9.09
N ILE A 67 16.76 9.26 -8.64
CA ILE A 67 16.09 8.00 -9.00
C ILE A 67 15.05 8.27 -10.07
N ASN A 68 14.76 7.27 -10.90
CA ASN A 68 13.78 7.40 -11.98
C ASN A 68 12.71 6.30 -11.89
N PRO A 69 12.01 6.15 -10.75
CA PRO A 69 11.01 5.12 -10.60
C PRO A 69 9.90 5.39 -11.62
N PHE A 70 9.63 4.40 -12.46
CA PHE A 70 8.58 4.47 -13.48
C PHE A 70 8.76 5.62 -14.49
N GLY A 71 10.01 6.01 -14.77
CA GLY A 71 10.33 6.99 -15.82
C GLY A 71 10.23 8.46 -15.40
N SER A 72 9.96 8.74 -14.13
CA SER A 72 9.93 10.11 -13.59
C SER A 72 11.09 10.35 -12.64
N SER A 73 11.87 11.39 -12.89
CA SER A 73 13.06 11.69 -12.09
C SER A 73 12.73 12.37 -10.77
N ILE A 74 13.26 11.84 -9.67
CA ILE A 74 13.15 12.40 -8.33
C ILE A 74 14.55 12.72 -7.79
N GLN A 75 14.74 13.98 -7.39
CA GLN A 75 15.93 14.41 -6.66
C GLN A 75 15.82 13.96 -5.20
N ILE A 76 16.54 12.90 -4.83
CA ILE A 76 16.50 12.33 -3.47
C ILE A 76 17.58 12.86 -2.54
N SER A 77 18.45 13.75 -3.02
CA SER A 77 19.47 14.42 -2.20
C SER A 77 18.86 15.17 -1.01
N ALA A 78 17.66 15.72 -1.18
CA ALA A 78 16.90 16.37 -0.13
C ALA A 78 16.66 15.44 1.06
N LEU A 79 16.41 14.13 0.84
CA LEU A 79 16.11 13.14 1.90
C LEU A 79 17.25 12.91 2.90
N LYS A 80 18.48 13.39 2.59
CA LYS A 80 19.59 13.41 3.55
C LYS A 80 19.38 14.43 4.68
N GLY A 81 18.56 15.47 4.44
CA GLY A 81 18.08 16.38 5.48
C GLY A 81 17.00 15.76 6.35
N VAL A 82 16.78 16.28 7.55
CA VAL A 82 15.65 15.90 8.43
C VAL A 82 15.13 17.15 9.14
N PRO A 83 13.79 17.38 9.17
CA PRO A 83 12.76 16.70 8.39
C PRO A 83 12.73 17.23 6.94
N VAL A 84 12.34 16.38 5.99
CA VAL A 84 12.17 16.80 4.58
C VAL A 84 10.71 16.70 4.21
N VAL A 85 10.22 17.77 3.57
CA VAL A 85 8.86 17.87 3.04
C VAL A 85 8.69 16.84 1.91
N ALA A 86 7.54 16.17 1.91
CA ALA A 86 7.19 15.13 0.96
C ALA A 86 7.47 15.54 -0.50
N LEU A 87 8.22 14.70 -1.23
CA LEU A 87 8.41 14.83 -2.68
C LEU A 87 7.32 14.02 -3.39
N PRO A 88 6.32 14.66 -4.02
CA PRO A 88 5.24 13.96 -4.69
C PRO A 88 5.68 13.48 -6.09
N LEU A 89 5.30 12.26 -6.41
CA LEU A 89 5.38 11.66 -7.74
C LEU A 89 4.01 11.09 -8.11
N PHE A 90 3.70 11.02 -9.41
CA PHE A 90 2.56 10.30 -9.92
C PHE A 90 3.02 9.14 -10.80
N TYR A 91 2.51 7.95 -10.49
CA TYR A 91 2.62 6.77 -11.32
C TYR A 91 1.23 6.43 -11.87
N SER A 92 1.10 6.28 -13.18
CA SER A 92 -0.14 5.86 -13.82
C SER A 92 0.10 4.59 -14.62
N SER A 93 -0.76 3.60 -14.40
CA SER A 93 -0.86 2.39 -15.22
C SER A 93 -2.24 2.34 -15.89
N ALA A 94 -2.44 1.42 -16.83
CA ALA A 94 -3.73 1.21 -17.47
C ALA A 94 -4.88 0.92 -16.47
N ALA A 95 -4.56 0.47 -15.25
CA ALA A 95 -5.53 0.10 -14.23
C ALA A 95 -5.73 1.16 -13.14
N GLN A 96 -4.70 1.94 -12.78
CA GLN A 96 -4.79 2.88 -11.66
C GLN A 96 -3.76 4.00 -11.71
N THR A 97 -4.05 5.09 -11.01
CA THR A 97 -3.12 6.19 -10.79
C THR A 97 -2.79 6.27 -9.31
N VAL A 98 -1.50 6.21 -8.99
CA VAL A 98 -0.96 6.23 -7.63
C VAL A 98 -0.13 7.49 -7.45
N ARG A 99 -0.46 8.27 -6.42
CA ARG A 99 0.38 9.35 -5.91
C ARG A 99 1.37 8.76 -4.92
N ILE A 100 2.65 8.96 -5.16
CA ILE A 100 3.77 8.52 -4.33
C ILE A 100 4.31 9.74 -3.62
N GLU A 101 4.56 9.64 -2.32
CA GLU A 101 5.14 10.71 -1.51
C GLU A 101 6.32 10.15 -0.73
N VAL A 102 7.47 10.78 -0.87
CA VAL A 102 8.70 10.36 -0.19
C VAL A 102 9.11 11.43 0.81
N GLN A 103 9.33 11.06 2.06
CA GLN A 103 9.73 11.98 3.13
C GLN A 103 10.78 11.35 4.04
N SER A 104 11.66 12.17 4.61
CA SER A 104 12.54 11.75 5.70
C SER A 104 11.92 12.15 7.04
N LEU A 105 11.92 11.20 7.98
CA LEU A 105 11.39 11.36 9.32
C LEU A 105 12.52 11.51 10.34
N THR A 106 12.21 12.16 11.45
CA THR A 106 13.06 12.14 12.63
C THR A 106 13.16 10.70 13.16
N LEU A 107 14.37 10.28 13.51
CA LEU A 107 14.54 9.00 14.19
C LEU A 107 13.78 9.03 15.53
N PRO A 108 13.12 7.93 15.92
CA PRO A 108 12.44 7.84 17.20
C PRO A 108 13.40 8.19 18.35
N ALA A 109 12.94 8.96 19.33
CA ALA A 109 13.75 9.46 20.44
C ALA A 109 14.05 8.37 21.50
N THR A 110 14.50 7.19 21.08
CA THR A 110 14.88 6.11 22.01
C THR A 110 16.39 6.21 22.30
N ALA A 111 16.71 6.30 23.59
CA ALA A 111 18.04 6.30 24.23
C ALA A 111 19.26 6.51 23.30
N SER A 112 19.73 7.75 23.24
CA SER A 112 21.00 8.17 22.62
C SER A 112 21.21 7.74 21.17
N ASN A 113 21.03 8.69 20.24
CA ASN A 113 21.50 8.55 18.86
C ASN A 113 23.03 8.37 18.75
N ASN A 114 23.77 8.49 19.86
CA ASN A 114 25.20 8.24 19.91
C ASN A 114 25.47 6.83 20.44
N LEU A 115 26.10 5.99 19.62
CA LEU A 115 26.61 4.67 19.95
C LEU A 115 28.10 4.76 20.24
N ASN A 116 28.55 4.32 21.42
CA ASN A 116 29.97 4.18 21.71
C ASN A 116 30.44 2.77 21.30
N ILE A 117 31.27 2.68 20.27
CA ILE A 117 31.87 1.44 19.81
C ILE A 117 33.38 1.57 19.98
N LYS A 118 33.97 0.73 20.83
CA LYS A 118 35.42 0.70 21.11
C LYS A 118 36.01 2.07 21.50
N GLY A 119 35.26 2.90 22.23
CA GLY A 119 35.70 4.22 22.67
C GLY A 119 35.42 5.36 21.67
N THR A 120 34.89 5.06 20.49
CA THR A 120 34.50 6.06 19.48
C THR A 120 32.98 6.26 19.50
N ASN A 121 32.54 7.51 19.58
CA ASN A 121 31.11 7.87 19.55
C ASN A 121 30.63 8.05 18.10
N TYR A 122 29.68 7.24 17.68
CA TYR A 122 29.03 7.30 16.38
C TYR A 122 27.61 7.84 16.53
N ASN A 123 27.30 8.95 15.86
CA ASN A 123 25.94 9.45 15.82
C ASN A 123 25.18 8.78 14.66
N ILE A 124 24.14 7.99 14.98
CA ILE A 124 23.28 7.27 14.03
C ILE A 124 22.67 8.26 13.01
N ASN A 125 22.32 9.49 13.43
CA ASN A 125 21.84 10.54 12.53
C ASN A 125 22.92 11.05 11.55
N THR A 126 24.15 10.55 11.58
CA THR A 126 25.15 10.88 10.56
C THR A 126 25.17 9.83 9.46
N TYR A 127 24.76 8.60 9.76
CA TYR A 127 24.90 7.46 8.86
C TYR A 127 23.56 6.96 8.33
N PHE A 128 22.47 7.08 9.09
CA PHE A 128 21.17 6.54 8.73
C PHE A 128 20.07 7.60 8.75
N ARG A 129 19.08 7.43 7.88
CA ARG A 129 17.83 8.20 7.84
C ARG A 129 16.64 7.25 7.85
N LEU A 130 15.60 7.63 8.58
CA LEU A 130 14.30 6.97 8.46
C LEU A 130 13.56 7.60 7.27
N VAL A 131 13.38 6.86 6.20
CA VAL A 131 12.64 7.30 5.01
C VAL A 131 11.27 6.63 5.03
N GLN A 132 10.23 7.41 4.78
CA GLN A 132 8.88 6.92 4.53
C GLN A 132 8.49 7.17 3.07
N VAL A 133 8.00 6.11 2.43
CA VAL A 133 7.34 6.17 1.12
C VAL A 133 5.86 5.89 1.34
N THR A 134 5.00 6.83 0.97
CA THR A 134 3.55 6.69 1.02
C THR A 134 3.01 6.60 -0.40
N CYS A 135 2.24 5.57 -0.71
CA CYS A 135 1.55 5.39 -1.99
C CYS A 135 0.06 5.49 -1.77
N THR A 136 -0.60 6.44 -2.41
CA THR A 136 -2.03 6.70 -2.32
C THR A 136 -2.67 6.51 -3.68
N ASN A 137 -3.62 5.58 -3.78
CA ASN A 137 -4.42 5.42 -4.99
C ASN A 137 -5.36 6.62 -5.13
N VAL A 138 -5.33 7.30 -6.27
CA VAL A 138 -6.07 8.56 -6.50
C VAL A 138 -7.57 8.31 -6.64
N GLN A 139 -7.99 7.16 -7.14
CA GLN A 139 -9.40 6.82 -7.31
C GLN A 139 -10.07 6.40 -6.01
N THR A 140 -9.38 5.62 -5.16
CA THR A 140 -9.96 5.05 -3.94
C THR A 140 -9.55 5.76 -2.67
N SER A 141 -8.61 6.72 -2.75
CA SER A 141 -7.97 7.40 -1.62
C SER A 141 -7.31 6.46 -0.60
N LYS A 142 -7.15 5.17 -0.94
CA LYS A 142 -6.47 4.20 -0.08
C LYS A 142 -4.97 4.40 -0.16
N SER A 143 -4.34 4.51 1.00
CA SER A 143 -2.90 4.69 1.12
C SER A 143 -2.21 3.48 1.74
N TYR A 144 -0.95 3.29 1.36
CA TYR A 144 -0.02 2.35 1.96
C TYR A 144 1.28 3.08 2.23
N SER A 145 1.82 2.97 3.44
CA SER A 145 3.11 3.55 3.80
C SER A 145 4.12 2.47 4.15
N LEU A 146 5.34 2.67 3.66
CA LEU A 146 6.50 1.84 3.96
C LEU A 146 7.58 2.72 4.57
N GLN A 147 8.11 2.31 5.72
CA GLN A 147 9.22 2.98 6.39
C GLN A 147 10.44 2.08 6.36
N ALA A 148 11.62 2.66 6.14
CA ALA A 148 12.88 1.94 6.23
C ALA A 148 14.01 2.87 6.72
N TYR A 149 14.95 2.28 7.46
CA TYR A 149 16.23 2.91 7.71
C TYR A 149 17.12 2.76 6.47
N VAL A 150 17.64 3.88 5.98
CA VAL A 150 18.48 3.94 4.79
C VAL A 150 19.80 4.62 5.14
N GLU A 151 20.90 4.03 4.67
CA GLU A 151 22.24 4.60 4.81
C GLU A 151 22.43 5.81 3.89
N ILE A 152 23.06 6.87 4.39
CA ILE A 152 23.24 8.13 3.67
C ILE A 152 24.70 8.55 3.44
N ASN A 153 25.63 7.87 4.09
CA ASN A 153 27.06 8.21 4.11
C ASN A 153 27.92 6.97 3.89
#